data_AF-A0A4U1IP10-F1
#
_entry.id   AF-A0A4U1IP10-F1
#
_cell.length_a   1.000
_cell.length_b   1.000
_cell.length_c   1.000
_cell.angle_alpha   90.00
_cell.angle_beta   90.00
_cell.angle_gamma   90.00
#
_symmetry.space_group_name_H-M   'P 1'
#
loop_
_entity.id
_entity.type
_entity.pdbx_description
1 polymer ?
#
loop_
_entity_poly.entity_id
_entity_poly.type
_entity_poly.pdbx_seq_one_letter_code
_entity_poly.pdbx_strand_id
1 'polypeptide(L)'
;MTRALRSSLVLAVLGISACSPTTSSMVGYASVRADREARFFAVGDTLVMTVRDPPGVVLVPYPPTLDEGRVVVNAGLASVGDGGVHVHCFDVAQLAPPTDWPERLYWREPDHTLSRVAEVDRSDAARALAAKCPAEVKTSRASSRP
;
A
#
# COMPACT_ATOMS: atom_id res chain seq x y z
N MET A 1 69.55 -19.18 6.29
CA MET A 1 68.13 -19.44 5.96
C MET A 1 67.36 -18.15 6.16
N THR A 2 67.03 -17.43 5.08
CA THR A 2 66.33 -16.14 5.15
C THR A 2 65.53 -15.91 3.88
N ARG A 3 64.21 -16.00 3.97
CA ARG A 3 63.28 -15.13 3.23
C ARG A 3 61.91 -15.19 3.89
N ALA A 4 61.63 -14.15 4.66
CA ALA A 4 60.28 -13.79 5.05
C ALA A 4 59.56 -13.24 3.81
N LEU A 5 58.43 -13.82 3.44
CA LEU A 5 57.41 -13.11 2.67
C LEU A 5 56.26 -12.80 3.60
N ARG A 6 56.19 -11.53 4.01
CA ARG A 6 54.98 -10.90 4.55
C ARG A 6 53.96 -10.87 3.42
N SER A 7 53.01 -11.80 3.42
CA SER A 7 51.82 -11.68 2.58
C SER A 7 50.85 -10.76 3.30
N SER A 8 50.71 -9.56 2.74
CA SER A 8 49.79 -8.51 3.16
C SER A 8 48.37 -9.06 3.29
N LEU A 9 47.82 -8.90 4.49
CA LEU A 9 46.40 -9.06 4.78
C LEU A 9 45.63 -8.06 3.90
N VAL A 10 44.93 -8.55 2.88
CA VAL A 10 43.99 -7.72 2.10
C VAL A 10 42.78 -7.47 2.99
N LEU A 11 42.74 -6.28 3.57
CA LEU A 11 41.59 -5.74 4.27
C LEU A 11 40.56 -5.30 3.20
N ALA A 12 39.67 -6.20 2.79
CA ALA A 12 38.54 -5.86 1.93
C ALA A 12 37.33 -5.43 2.79
N VAL A 13 37.31 -4.12 2.98
CA VAL A 13 36.20 -3.21 3.27
C VAL A 13 34.78 -3.77 3.05
N LEU A 14 33.99 -3.69 4.12
CA LEU A 14 32.56 -3.33 4.18
C LEU A 14 31.79 -3.39 2.85
N GLY A 15 31.10 -4.50 2.66
CA GLY A 15 29.95 -4.60 1.75
C GLY A 15 28.78 -5.19 2.52
N ILE A 16 28.29 -4.48 3.55
CA ILE A 16 26.91 -4.67 4.00
C ILE A 16 26.07 -4.11 2.85
N SER A 17 25.92 -4.92 1.81
CA SER A 17 24.77 -4.87 0.93
C SER A 17 23.60 -5.02 1.88
N ALA A 18 22.96 -3.90 2.22
CA ALA A 18 21.59 -3.90 2.67
C ALA A 18 20.80 -4.61 1.58
N CYS A 19 20.69 -5.94 1.71
CA CYS A 19 19.68 -6.71 1.05
C CYS A 19 18.38 -6.03 1.45
N SER A 20 17.84 -5.23 0.55
CA SER A 20 16.43 -4.87 0.57
C SER A 20 15.75 -5.90 -0.32
N PRO A 21 15.37 -7.09 0.17
CA PRO A 21 14.49 -7.94 -0.60
C PRO A 21 13.10 -7.42 -0.34
N THR A 22 12.60 -6.53 -1.19
CA THR A 22 11.16 -6.52 -1.41
C THR A 22 10.92 -6.21 -2.87
N THR A 23 11.20 -7.22 -3.71
CA THR A 23 10.39 -7.40 -4.91
C THR A 23 8.96 -7.52 -4.42
N SER A 24 8.24 -6.40 -4.44
CA SER A 24 6.85 -6.39 -4.09
C SER A 24 6.09 -7.14 -5.20
N SER A 25 5.87 -8.43 -4.99
CA SER A 25 4.94 -9.19 -5.80
C SER A 25 3.55 -8.65 -5.52
N MET A 26 2.85 -8.26 -6.57
CA MET A 26 1.45 -7.86 -6.46
C MET A 26 0.65 -9.05 -5.93
N VAL A 27 -0.29 -8.80 -5.03
CA VAL A 27 -1.12 -9.86 -4.43
C VAL A 27 -2.55 -9.79 -4.94
N GLY A 28 -3.14 -10.96 -5.17
CA GLY A 28 -4.49 -11.06 -5.68
C GLY A 28 -5.56 -10.86 -4.61
N TYR A 29 -6.70 -10.32 -5.02
CA TYR A 29 -7.78 -9.98 -4.10
C TYR A 29 -8.37 -11.22 -3.42
N ALA A 30 -8.49 -12.31 -4.18
CA ALA A 30 -8.93 -13.61 -3.67
C ALA A 30 -8.00 -14.13 -2.57
N SER A 31 -6.68 -14.00 -2.75
CA SER A 31 -5.68 -14.37 -1.75
C SER A 31 -5.76 -13.48 -0.51
N VAL A 32 -6.00 -12.19 -0.70
CA VAL A 32 -6.26 -11.27 0.42
C VAL A 32 -7.50 -11.72 1.18
N ARG A 33 -8.62 -12.11 0.56
CA ARG A 33 -9.80 -12.57 1.31
C ARG A 33 -9.65 -13.96 1.94
N ALA A 34 -8.80 -14.81 1.39
CA ALA A 34 -8.60 -16.18 1.86
C ALA A 34 -7.67 -16.23 3.09
N ASP A 35 -6.55 -15.51 3.04
CA ASP A 35 -5.50 -15.56 4.06
C ASP A 35 -5.42 -14.31 4.95
N ARG A 36 -6.14 -13.25 4.56
CA ARG A 36 -6.22 -11.96 5.26
C ARG A 36 -7.69 -11.52 5.33
N GLU A 37 -7.95 -10.42 6.02
CA GLU A 37 -9.26 -9.77 5.98
C GLU A 37 -9.07 -8.33 5.50
N ALA A 38 -9.58 -7.99 4.32
CA ALA A 38 -9.58 -6.62 3.81
C ALA A 38 -11.00 -6.08 3.73
N ARG A 39 -11.24 -4.94 4.39
CA ARG A 39 -12.52 -4.23 4.38
C ARG A 39 -12.32 -2.82 3.84
N PHE A 40 -13.22 -2.41 2.96
CA PHE A 40 -13.16 -1.13 2.28
C PHE A 40 -14.29 -0.24 2.75
N PHE A 41 -13.97 1.03 2.96
CA PHE A 41 -14.89 2.03 3.45
C PHE A 41 -14.78 3.27 2.57
N ALA A 42 -15.92 3.89 2.25
CA ALA A 42 -15.96 5.13 1.49
C ALA A 42 -16.68 6.21 2.30
N VAL A 43 -16.00 7.35 2.50
CA VAL A 43 -16.53 8.50 3.24
C VAL A 43 -16.16 9.76 2.48
N GLY A 44 -17.14 10.35 1.77
CA GLY A 44 -16.87 11.46 0.84
C GLY A 44 -15.83 11.05 -0.21
N ASP A 45 -14.74 11.81 -0.27
CA ASP A 45 -13.61 11.57 -1.19
C ASP A 45 -12.47 10.76 -0.55
N THR A 46 -12.74 10.08 0.58
CA THR A 46 -11.74 9.25 1.25
C THR A 46 -12.09 7.77 1.10
N LEU A 47 -11.13 7.00 0.59
CA LEU A 47 -11.11 5.55 0.67
C LEU A 47 -10.32 5.12 1.89
N VAL A 48 -10.92 4.32 2.76
CA VAL A 48 -10.23 3.68 3.87
C VAL A 48 -10.21 2.17 3.64
N MET A 49 -9.04 1.58 3.81
CA MET A 49 -8.86 0.13 3.74
C MET A 49 -8.33 -0.36 5.09
N THR A 50 -9.08 -1.24 5.74
CA THR A 50 -8.60 -1.97 6.91
C THR A 50 -8.15 -3.35 6.48
N VAL A 51 -6.95 -3.74 6.88
CA VAL A 51 -6.37 -5.04 6.57
C VAL A 51 -5.98 -5.72 7.86
N ARG A 52 -6.31 -7.00 8.00
CA ARG A 52 -5.77 -7.87 9.03
C ARG A 52 -4.75 -8.82 8.41
N ASP A 53 -3.49 -8.62 8.76
CA ASP A 53 -2.36 -9.37 8.24
C ASP A 53 -1.86 -10.46 9.23
N PRO A 54 -1.45 -11.64 8.73
CA PRO A 54 -0.77 -12.63 9.54
C PRO A 54 0.65 -12.16 9.92
N PRO A 55 1.26 -12.74 10.98
CA PRO A 55 2.67 -12.50 11.27
C PRO A 55 3.59 -12.88 10.10
N GLY A 56 4.71 -12.16 9.95
CA GLY A 56 5.73 -12.45 8.94
C GLY A 56 5.56 -11.70 7.61
N VAL A 57 4.33 -11.32 7.22
CA VAL A 57 4.04 -10.67 5.94
C VAL A 57 2.84 -9.72 6.06
N VAL A 58 3.01 -8.46 5.63
CA VAL A 58 1.93 -7.46 5.56
C VAL A 58 1.59 -7.06 4.14
N LEU A 59 0.34 -6.64 3.96
CA LEU A 59 -0.15 -6.00 2.76
C LEU A 59 0.37 -4.55 2.69
N VAL A 60 0.96 -4.17 1.57
CA VAL A 60 1.43 -2.80 1.33
C VAL A 60 0.63 -2.21 0.18
N PRO A 61 -0.45 -1.47 0.46
CA PRO A 61 -1.21 -0.82 -0.59
C PRO A 61 -0.47 0.41 -1.13
N TYR A 62 -0.59 0.61 -2.42
CA TYR A 62 -0.15 1.80 -3.14
C TYR A 62 -1.27 2.82 -3.27
N PRO A 63 -0.95 4.09 -3.56
CA PRO A 63 -1.96 5.06 -3.97
C PRO A 63 -2.87 4.49 -5.07
N PRO A 64 -4.21 4.56 -4.92
CA PRO A 64 -5.12 4.12 -5.96
C PRO A 64 -4.93 4.92 -7.25
N THR A 65 -5.31 4.32 -8.37
CA THR A 65 -5.23 4.93 -9.70
C THR A 65 -6.62 5.04 -10.32
N LEU A 66 -6.83 6.01 -11.21
CA LEU A 66 -8.05 6.07 -12.04
C LEU A 66 -7.81 5.38 -13.38
N ASP A 67 -8.64 4.40 -13.71
CA ASP A 67 -8.56 3.61 -14.95
C ASP A 67 -9.96 3.55 -15.58
N GLU A 68 -10.19 4.30 -16.67
CA GLU A 68 -11.48 4.37 -17.36
C GLU A 68 -12.67 4.67 -16.43
N GLY A 69 -12.47 5.60 -15.48
CA GLY A 69 -13.49 5.97 -14.50
C GLY A 69 -13.66 4.98 -13.33
N ARG A 70 -12.76 4.00 -13.20
CA ARG A 70 -12.69 3.05 -12.08
C ARG A 70 -11.59 3.48 -11.13
N VAL A 71 -11.87 3.45 -9.82
CA VAL A 71 -10.82 3.60 -8.80
C VAL A 71 -10.21 2.22 -8.58
N VAL A 72 -8.91 2.09 -8.82
CA VAL A 72 -8.19 0.81 -8.77
C VAL A 72 -7.20 0.82 -7.62
N VAL A 73 -7.39 -0.10 -6.68
CA VAL A 73 -6.46 -0.39 -5.58
C VAL A 73 -5.39 -1.34 -6.10
N ASN A 74 -4.13 -1.01 -5.80
CA ASN A 74 -2.97 -1.82 -6.10
C ASN A 74 -2.25 -2.12 -4.79
N ALA A 75 -1.77 -3.34 -4.58
CA ALA A 75 -1.02 -3.67 -3.38
C ALA A 75 0.01 -4.75 -3.61
N GLY A 76 1.06 -4.66 -2.82
CA GLY A 76 2.13 -5.62 -2.72
C GLY A 76 2.17 -6.36 -1.39
N LEU A 77 3.22 -7.15 -1.22
CA LEU A 77 3.57 -7.77 0.05
C LEU A 77 4.97 -7.32 0.51
N ALA A 78 5.11 -7.13 1.81
CA ALA A 78 6.39 -6.91 2.46
C ALA A 78 6.54 -7.84 3.67
N SER A 79 7.76 -8.30 3.93
CA SER A 79 8.05 -9.08 5.13
C SER A 79 8.22 -8.16 6.34
N VAL A 80 7.54 -8.49 7.44
CA VAL A 80 7.64 -7.78 8.73
C VAL A 80 7.61 -8.79 9.87
N GLY A 81 8.15 -8.40 11.03
CA GLY A 81 8.20 -9.28 12.21
C GLY A 81 6.82 -9.62 12.77
N ASP A 82 5.97 -8.60 12.96
CA ASP A 82 4.65 -8.76 13.58
C ASP A 82 3.52 -8.49 12.58
N GLY A 83 2.46 -9.31 12.64
CA GLY A 83 1.22 -9.08 11.92
C GLY A 83 0.29 -8.15 12.71
N GLY A 84 -0.94 -7.95 12.25
CA GLY A 84 -1.87 -7.10 12.97
C GLY A 84 -2.97 -6.49 12.10
N VAL A 85 -3.67 -5.52 12.67
CA VAL A 85 -4.67 -4.73 11.95
C VAL A 85 -4.04 -3.40 11.54
N HIS A 86 -4.07 -3.13 10.24
CA HIS A 86 -3.55 -1.92 9.62
C HIS A 86 -4.70 -1.14 8.98
N VAL A 87 -4.65 0.19 9.11
CA VAL A 87 -5.61 1.09 8.48
C VAL A 87 -4.85 1.97 7.50
N HIS A 88 -5.31 1.95 6.24
CA HIS A 88 -4.75 2.75 5.15
C HIS A 88 -5.81 3.73 4.67
N CYS A 89 -5.40 4.97 4.44
CA CYS A 89 -6.29 6.03 4.03
C CYS A 89 -5.78 6.66 2.74
N PHE A 90 -6.68 6.85 1.78
CA PHE A 90 -6.37 7.45 0.49
C PHE A 90 -7.37 8.55 0.19
N ASP A 91 -6.84 9.74 -0.10
CA ASP A 91 -7.62 10.84 -0.66
C ASP A 91 -7.84 10.57 -2.15
N VAL A 92 -9.01 10.05 -2.50
CA VAL A 92 -9.33 9.71 -3.89
C VAL A 92 -9.78 10.94 -4.68
N ALA A 93 -10.05 12.09 -4.06
CA ALA A 93 -10.41 13.32 -4.78
C ALA A 93 -9.28 13.77 -5.74
N GLN A 94 -8.03 13.46 -5.42
CA GLN A 94 -6.87 13.75 -6.28
C GLN A 94 -6.93 13.05 -7.65
N LEU A 95 -7.73 11.99 -7.75
CA LEU A 95 -7.96 11.25 -8.98
C LEU A 95 -9.08 11.84 -9.84
N ALA A 96 -9.84 12.82 -9.32
CA ALA A 96 -11.08 13.33 -9.91
C ALA A 96 -12.04 12.20 -10.36
N PRO A 97 -12.41 11.26 -9.46
CA PRO A 97 -13.19 10.10 -9.83
C PRO A 97 -14.67 10.48 -10.05
N PRO A 98 -15.46 9.65 -10.75
CA PRO A 98 -16.91 9.82 -10.81
C PRO A 98 -17.54 9.89 -9.42
N THR A 99 -18.68 10.55 -9.27
CA THR A 99 -19.37 10.67 -7.97
C THR A 99 -19.83 9.32 -7.40
N ASP A 100 -20.02 8.32 -8.25
CA ASP A 100 -20.36 6.94 -7.91
C ASP A 100 -19.12 6.04 -7.79
N TRP A 101 -17.91 6.61 -7.64
CA TRP A 101 -16.67 5.83 -7.52
C TRP A 101 -16.68 4.69 -6.51
N PRO A 102 -17.39 4.75 -5.36
CA PRO A 102 -17.42 3.62 -4.45
C PRO A 102 -18.06 2.36 -5.07
N GLU A 103 -18.95 2.52 -6.05
CA GLU A 103 -19.52 1.41 -6.82
C GLU A 103 -18.56 0.88 -7.90
N ARG A 104 -17.55 1.68 -8.22
CA ARG A 104 -16.52 1.45 -9.24
C ARG A 104 -15.14 1.26 -8.62
N LEU A 105 -15.10 0.70 -7.41
CA LEU A 105 -13.87 0.32 -6.74
C LEU A 105 -13.44 -1.07 -7.20
N TYR A 106 -12.20 -1.18 -7.67
CA TYR A 106 -11.61 -2.41 -8.17
C TYR A 106 -10.28 -2.67 -7.49
N TRP A 107 -9.92 -3.94 -7.43
CA TRP A 107 -8.59 -4.42 -7.07
C TRP A 107 -7.87 -4.90 -8.33
N ARG A 108 -6.58 -4.58 -8.47
CA ARG A 108 -5.76 -5.10 -9.56
C ARG A 108 -5.14 -6.44 -9.17
N GLU A 109 -5.50 -7.48 -9.89
CA GLU A 109 -4.97 -8.83 -9.73
C GLU A 109 -3.56 -8.96 -10.33
N PRO A 110 -2.73 -9.93 -9.89
CA PRO A 110 -1.35 -10.12 -10.36
C PRO A 110 -1.19 -10.18 -11.88
N ASP A 111 -2.19 -10.69 -12.59
CA ASP A 111 -2.25 -10.78 -14.06
C ASP A 111 -2.78 -9.50 -14.74
N HIS A 112 -2.90 -8.41 -13.98
CA HIS A 112 -3.47 -7.11 -14.35
C HIS A 112 -4.97 -7.10 -14.62
N THR A 113 -5.69 -8.19 -14.37
CA THR A 113 -7.15 -8.17 -14.40
C THR A 113 -7.72 -7.33 -13.25
N LEU A 114 -8.94 -6.81 -13.44
CA LEU A 114 -9.61 -5.98 -12.44
C LEU A 114 -10.74 -6.76 -11.79
N SER A 115 -10.60 -7.02 -10.49
CA SER A 115 -11.64 -7.62 -9.65
C SER A 115 -12.46 -6.54 -8.98
N ARG A 116 -13.78 -6.52 -9.18
CA ARG A 116 -14.66 -5.55 -8.50
C ARG A 116 -14.68 -5.83 -7.00
N VAL A 117 -14.49 -4.79 -6.20
CA VAL A 117 -14.70 -4.87 -4.75
C VAL A 117 -16.20 -4.89 -4.49
N ALA A 118 -16.71 -6.04 -4.07
CA ALA A 118 -18.15 -6.29 -3.95
C ALA A 118 -18.83 -5.45 -2.85
N GLU A 119 -18.13 -5.18 -1.76
CA GLU A 119 -18.67 -4.49 -0.59
C GLU A 119 -17.77 -3.32 -0.21
N VAL A 120 -18.35 -2.13 -0.21
CA VAL A 120 -17.73 -0.90 0.28
C VAL A 120 -18.67 -0.30 1.33
N ASP A 121 -18.25 -0.35 2.59
CA ASP A 121 -19.05 0.11 3.72
C ASP A 121 -19.09 1.64 3.78
N ARG A 122 -20.29 2.20 3.97
CA ARG A 122 -20.58 3.65 4.01
C ARG A 122 -21.34 4.05 5.28
N SER A 123 -21.38 3.16 6.27
CA SER A 123 -22.07 3.33 7.55
C SER A 123 -21.44 4.40 8.44
N ASP A 124 -22.09 4.76 9.54
CA ASP A 124 -21.51 5.67 10.53
C ASP A 124 -20.22 5.11 11.16
N ALA A 125 -20.09 3.79 11.28
CA ALA A 125 -18.86 3.13 11.72
C ALA A 125 -17.70 3.38 10.73
N ALA A 126 -18.00 3.37 9.42
CA ALA A 126 -17.07 3.77 8.38
C ALA A 126 -16.57 5.21 8.58
N ARG A 127 -17.49 6.14 8.91
CA ARG A 127 -17.14 7.54 9.19
C ARG A 127 -16.26 7.70 10.42
N ALA A 128 -16.52 6.96 11.49
CA ALA A 128 -15.68 6.97 12.68
C ALA A 128 -14.26 6.45 12.41
N LEU A 129 -14.12 5.48 11.50
CA LEU A 129 -12.82 4.98 11.07
C LEU A 129 -12.09 6.01 10.19
N ALA A 130 -12.79 6.60 9.21
CA ALA A 130 -12.24 7.64 8.35
C ALA A 130 -11.83 8.90 9.11
N ALA A 131 -12.51 9.25 10.21
CA ALA A 131 -12.12 10.36 11.07
C ALA A 131 -10.75 10.16 11.74
N LYS A 132 -10.24 8.92 11.80
CA LYS A 132 -8.89 8.60 12.29
C LYS A 132 -7.82 8.67 11.20
N CYS A 133 -8.22 8.79 9.94
CA CYS A 133 -7.27 9.05 8.87
C CYS A 133 -6.62 10.41 9.12
N PRO A 134 -5.28 10.50 9.09
CA PRO A 134 -4.63 11.78 9.20
C PRO A 134 -5.15 12.66 8.06
N ALA A 135 -5.57 13.88 8.39
CA ALA A 135 -5.89 14.90 7.40
C ALA A 135 -4.58 15.35 6.73
N GLU A 136 -3.98 14.51 5.88
CA GLU A 136 -2.76 14.89 5.19
C GLU A 136 -3.07 15.91 4.09
N VAL A 137 -2.93 17.18 4.50
CA VAL A 137 -2.50 18.34 3.70
C VAL A 137 -3.56 18.96 2.77
N LYS A 138 -4.62 19.51 3.38
CA LYS A 138 -5.19 20.79 2.90
C LYS A 138 -4.22 21.94 3.22
N THR A 139 -3.02 21.95 2.64
CA THR A 139 -2.13 23.11 2.74
C THR A 139 -1.96 23.72 1.36
N SER A 140 -2.73 24.76 1.15
CA SER A 140 -2.51 25.81 0.16
C SER A 140 -1.03 26.17 0.01
N ARG A 141 -0.50 26.00 -1.21
CA ARG A 141 0.34 26.99 -1.90
C ARG A 141 0.19 26.70 -3.39
N ALA A 142 -0.88 27.16 -4.03
CA ALA A 142 -0.87 28.49 -4.66
C ALA A 142 0.28 29.39 -4.16
N SER A 143 1.48 29.12 -4.64
CA SER A 143 2.51 30.14 -4.78
C SER A 143 2.70 30.38 -6.26
N SER A 144 1.67 30.92 -6.88
CA SER A 144 1.85 31.83 -8.00
C SER A 144 2.65 33.01 -7.51
N ARG A 145 3.79 33.27 -8.16
CA ARG A 145 4.43 34.58 -8.35
C ARG A 145 5.80 34.40 -9.00
N PRO A 146 6.30 35.43 -9.68
CA PRO A 146 5.75 36.08 -10.88
C PRO A 146 6.70 35.87 -12.08
#